data_AF-A0A1H8EFZ2-F1
#
_entry.id   AF-A0A1H8EFZ2-F1
#
_cell.length_a   1.000
_cell.length_b   1.000
_cell.length_c   1.000
_cell.angle_alpha   90.00
_cell.angle_beta   90.00
_cell.angle_gamma   90.00
#
_symmetry.space_group_name_H-M   'P 1'
#
loop_
_entity.id
_entity.type
_entity.pdbx_description
1 polymer ?
#
loop_
_entity_poly.entity_id
_entity_poly.type
_entity_poly.pdbx_seq_one_letter_code
_entity_poly.pdbx_strand_id
1 'polypeptide(L)'
;MSILDKAKELSNRMADKTVEFSSDEVIASTIIKAVEKQEKVNAILKARGSNYRIGSLNLGMGIPPSVTFGIWRLSDIGAEETGEAAAMVNKGPIAE
;
A
#
# COMPACT_ATOMS: atom_id res chain seq x y z
N MET A 1 -40.59 -18.60 4.21
CA MET A 1 -39.29 -18.52 3.52
C MET A 1 -38.44 -19.67 4.01
N SER A 2 -38.11 -20.60 3.11
CA SER A 2 -37.34 -21.80 3.43
C SER A 2 -35.86 -21.47 3.62
N ILE A 3 -35.11 -22.32 4.35
CA ILE A 3 -33.65 -22.14 4.56
C ILE A 3 -32.91 -22.14 3.22
N LEU A 4 -33.42 -22.88 2.23
CA LEU A 4 -32.92 -22.90 0.86
C LEU A 4 -33.07 -21.53 0.17
N ASP A 5 -34.14 -20.79 0.44
CA ASP A 5 -34.35 -19.45 -0.12
C ASP A 5 -33.34 -18.46 0.43
N LYS A 6 -33.03 -18.55 1.75
CA LYS A 6 -32.01 -17.71 2.40
C LYS A 6 -30.61 -18.00 1.90
N ALA A 7 -30.28 -19.27 1.64
CA ALA A 7 -28.98 -19.65 1.08
C ALA A 7 -28.79 -19.10 -0.34
N LYS A 8 -29.85 -19.15 -1.17
CA LYS A 8 -29.84 -18.60 -2.53
C LYS A 8 -29.73 -17.07 -2.53
N GLU A 9 -30.42 -16.40 -1.61
CA GLU A 9 -30.34 -14.95 -1.44
C GLU A 9 -28.95 -14.49 -0.98
N LEU A 10 -28.32 -15.22 -0.06
CA LEU A 10 -26.95 -14.95 0.39
C LEU A 10 -25.92 -15.13 -0.74
N SER A 11 -26.08 -16.18 -1.55
CA SER A 11 -25.23 -16.44 -2.72
C SER A 11 -25.31 -15.31 -3.74
N ASN A 12 -26.52 -14.86 -4.09
CA ASN A 12 -26.72 -13.75 -5.02
C ASN A 12 -26.14 -12.43 -4.48
N ARG A 13 -26.31 -12.13 -3.19
CA ARG A 13 -25.71 -10.94 -2.56
C ARG A 13 -24.18 -10.95 -2.56
N MET A 14 -23.54 -12.12 -2.56
CA MET A 14 -22.09 -12.23 -2.68
C MET A 14 -21.63 -12.06 -4.13
N ALA A 15 -22.38 -12.58 -5.10
CA ALA A 15 -22.09 -12.39 -6.52
C ALA A 15 -22.18 -10.92 -6.94
N ASP A 16 -23.22 -10.19 -6.52
CA ASP A 16 -23.39 -8.77 -6.85
C ASP A 16 -22.28 -7.89 -6.26
N LYS A 17 -21.89 -8.17 -5.01
CA LYS A 17 -20.78 -7.49 -4.34
C LYS A 17 -19.43 -7.76 -5.00
N THR A 18 -19.26 -8.92 -5.62
CA THR A 18 -18.01 -9.30 -6.31
C THR A 18 -17.73 -8.36 -7.49
N VAL A 19 -18.76 -8.03 -8.28
CA VAL A 19 -18.63 -7.09 -9.41
C VAL A 19 -18.39 -5.65 -8.93
N GLU A 20 -19.05 -5.26 -7.84
CA GLU A 20 -18.89 -3.92 -7.24
C GLU A 20 -17.48 -3.72 -6.66
N PHE A 21 -16.92 -4.74 -5.99
CA PHE A 21 -15.59 -4.70 -5.40
C PHE A 21 -14.44 -4.70 -6.42
N SER A 22 -14.69 -5.10 -7.67
CA SER A 22 -13.70 -5.03 -8.75
C SER A 22 -13.71 -3.72 -9.53
N SER A 23 -14.56 -2.76 -9.17
CA SER A 23 -14.62 -1.48 -9.88
C SER A 23 -13.40 -0.59 -9.60
N ASP A 24 -12.96 0.16 -10.63
CA ASP A 24 -11.84 1.11 -10.52
C ASP A 24 -12.06 2.15 -9.41
N GLU A 25 -13.31 2.57 -9.19
CA GLU A 25 -13.70 3.51 -8.13
C GLU A 25 -13.44 2.91 -6.73
N VAL A 26 -13.77 1.62 -6.53
CA VAL A 26 -13.50 0.92 -5.27
C VAL A 26 -12.01 0.74 -5.05
N ILE A 27 -11.25 0.44 -6.11
CA ILE A 27 -9.80 0.35 -6.07
C ILE A 27 -9.19 1.70 -5.66
N ALA A 28 -9.59 2.79 -6.31
CA ALA A 28 -9.13 4.14 -6.00
C ALA A 28 -9.46 4.53 -4.55
N SER A 29 -10.70 4.29 -4.10
CA SER A 29 -11.10 4.55 -2.72
C SER A 29 -10.26 3.74 -1.72
N THR A 30 -9.94 2.49 -2.06
CA THR A 30 -9.11 1.61 -1.22
C THR A 30 -7.68 2.13 -1.11
N ILE A 31 -7.08 2.57 -2.22
CA ILE A 31 -5.75 3.17 -2.24
C ILE A 31 -5.70 4.43 -1.36
N ILE A 32 -6.65 5.36 -1.56
CA ILE A 32 -6.72 6.61 -0.79
C ILE A 32 -6.80 6.31 0.71
N LYS A 33 -7.74 5.45 1.12
CA LYS A 33 -7.91 5.07 2.53
C LYS A 33 -6.69 4.40 3.11
N ALA A 34 -6.00 3.57 2.34
CA ALA A 34 -4.80 2.88 2.79
C ALA A 34 -3.62 3.84 3.00
N VAL A 35 -3.40 4.79 2.09
CA VAL A 35 -2.36 5.81 2.22
C VAL A 35 -2.64 6.71 3.42
N GLU A 36 -3.87 7.21 3.57
CA GLU A 36 -4.24 7.99 4.77
C GLU A 36 -4.01 7.20 6.07
N LYS A 37 -4.31 5.90 6.06
CA LYS A 37 -4.08 5.03 7.21
C LYS A 37 -2.59 4.90 7.50
N GLN A 38 -1.77 4.70 6.48
CA GLN A 38 -0.31 4.66 6.60
C GLN A 38 0.22 5.95 7.25
N GLU A 39 -0.20 7.13 6.78
CA GLU A 39 0.23 8.42 7.35
C GLU A 39 -0.17 8.56 8.81
N LYS A 40 -1.44 8.30 9.13
CA LYS A 40 -1.97 8.38 10.51
C LYS A 40 -1.23 7.42 11.44
N VAL A 41 -0.99 6.17 11.01
CA VAL A 41 -0.27 5.17 11.78
C VAL A 41 1.20 5.59 11.97
N ASN A 42 1.87 6.05 10.93
CA ASN A 42 3.26 6.51 11.03
C ASN A 42 3.41 7.72 11.95
N ALA A 43 2.46 8.66 11.95
CA ALA A 43 2.42 9.77 12.89
C ALA A 43 2.30 9.29 14.34
N ILE A 44 1.42 8.32 14.61
CA ILE A 44 1.27 7.69 15.93
C ILE A 44 2.55 6.95 16.34
N LEU A 45 3.15 6.17 15.45
CA LEU A 45 4.41 5.46 15.71
C LEU A 45 5.54 6.44 16.04
N LYS A 46 5.61 7.57 15.33
CA LYS A 46 6.57 8.65 15.62
C LYS A 46 6.33 9.28 16.99
N ALA A 47 5.08 9.64 17.31
CA ALA A 47 4.73 10.23 18.60
C ALA A 47 5.04 9.29 19.78
N ARG A 48 5.00 7.97 19.54
CA ARG A 48 5.33 6.94 20.54
C ARG A 48 6.82 6.58 20.58
N GLY A 49 7.68 7.25 19.81
CA GLY A 49 9.12 6.96 19.77
C GLY A 49 9.46 5.59 19.15
N SER A 50 8.56 4.99 18.37
CA SER A 50 8.85 3.74 17.66
C SER A 50 9.88 3.99 16.57
N ASN A 51 10.81 3.05 16.39
CA ASN A 51 11.78 3.04 15.30
C ASN A 51 11.24 2.41 14.01
N TYR A 52 9.96 1.98 13.97
CA TYR A 52 9.35 1.34 12.82
C TYR A 52 8.37 2.25 12.09
N ARG A 53 8.34 2.16 10.75
CA ARG A 53 7.35 2.85 9.92
C ARG A 53 6.84 1.92 8.84
N ILE A 54 5.60 2.16 8.43
CA ILE A 54 5.09 1.63 7.17
C ILE A 54 5.83 2.37 6.05
N GLY A 55 6.55 1.62 5.22
CA GLY A 55 7.36 2.16 4.11
C GLY A 55 6.93 1.65 2.75
N SER A 56 6.07 0.62 2.70
CA SER A 56 5.49 0.14 1.46
C SER A 56 4.04 -0.30 1.65
N LEU A 57 3.31 -0.28 0.54
CA LEU A 57 1.93 -0.72 0.43
C LEU A 57 1.84 -1.65 -0.77
N ASN A 58 1.25 -2.82 -0.58
CA ASN A 58 0.93 -3.75 -1.66
C ASN A 58 -0.59 -3.93 -1.73
N LEU A 59 -1.16 -3.79 -2.92
CA LEU A 59 -2.57 -3.99 -3.21
C LEU A 59 -2.77 -5.34 -3.90
N GLY A 60 -3.45 -6.26 -3.23
CA GLY A 60 -3.91 -7.52 -3.81
C GLY A 60 -5.19 -7.30 -4.59
N MET A 61 -5.16 -7.55 -5.91
CA MET A 61 -6.31 -7.43 -6.82
C MET A 61 -7.31 -8.60 -6.73
N GLY A 62 -7.45 -9.19 -5.54
CA GLY A 62 -8.50 -10.15 -5.26
C GLY A 62 -9.87 -9.47 -5.24
N ILE A 63 -10.93 -10.27 -5.20
CA ILE A 63 -12.28 -9.75 -4.96
C ILE A 63 -12.74 -10.28 -3.59
N PRO A 64 -12.86 -9.42 -2.57
CA PRO A 64 -12.55 -7.99 -2.55
C PRO A 64 -11.04 -7.67 -2.56
N PRO A 65 -10.64 -6.46 -2.96
CA PRO A 65 -9.23 -6.06 -2.96
C PRO A 65 -8.68 -6.02 -1.53
N SER A 66 -7.40 -6.36 -1.37
CA SER A 66 -6.74 -6.41 -0.07
C SER A 66 -5.52 -5.50 -0.02
N VAL A 67 -5.23 -4.95 1.15
CA VAL A 67 -4.06 -4.08 1.37
C VAL A 67 -3.14 -4.70 2.40
N THR A 68 -1.86 -4.82 2.06
CA THR A 68 -0.81 -5.27 2.97
C THR A 68 0.23 -4.16 3.13
N PHE A 69 0.54 -3.80 4.37
CA PHE A 69 1.58 -2.81 4.69
C PHE A 69 2.92 -3.49 4.99
N GLY A 70 3.98 -3.03 4.32
CA GLY A 70 5.35 -3.39 4.66
C GLY A 70 5.92 -2.45 5.72
N ILE A 71 6.45 -3.02 6.80
CA ILE A 71 6.97 -2.27 7.95
C ILE A 71 8.48 -2.44 7.99
N TRP A 72 9.18 -1.31 8.12
CA TRP A 72 10.63 -1.22 8.08
C TRP A 72 11.13 -0.44 9.29
N ARG A 73 12.35 -0.72 9.74
CA ARG A 73 13.01 0.07 10.77
C ARG A 73 13.68 1.27 10.12
N LEU A 74 13.61 2.45 10.74
CA LEU A 74 14.23 3.68 10.20
C LEU A 74 15.73 3.55 9.91
N SER A 75 16.46 2.73 10.68
CA SER A 75 17.89 2.48 10.45
C SER A 75 18.17 1.85 9.09
N ASP A 76 17.18 1.15 8.53
CA ASP A 76 17.34 0.33 7.33
C ASP A 76 16.93 1.13 6.07
N ILE A 77 16.20 2.24 6.24
CA ILE A 77 15.71 3.11 5.15
C ILE A 77 16.81 4.06 4.66
N GLY A 78 17.78 4.40 5.51
CA GLY A 78 18.89 5.31 5.17
C GLY A 78 20.07 4.67 4.43
N ALA A 79 20.05 3.36 4.17
CA ALA A 79 21.17 2.65 3.54
C ALA A 79 21.09 2.57 2.01
N GLU A 80 19.92 2.82 1.41
CA GLU A 80 19.68 2.57 -0.02
C GLU A 80 19.62 3.86 -0.88
N GLU A 81 19.55 5.06 -0.30
CA GLU A 81 19.39 6.32 -1.07
C GLU A 81 20.68 7.13 -1.31
N THR A 82 21.86 6.66 -0.88
CA THR A 82 23.13 7.41 -1.06
C THR A 82 24.14 6.76 -2.02
N GLY A 83 23.71 5.84 -2.88
CA GLY A 83 24.61 5.04 -3.73
C GLY A 83 25.01 5.61 -5.10
N GLU A 84 24.27 6.56 -5.68
CA GLU A 84 24.40 6.83 -7.14
C GLU A 84 24.53 8.30 -7.59
N ALA A 85 24.84 9.25 -6.70
CA ALA A 85 25.03 10.66 -7.08
C ALA A 85 26.49 11.16 -7.14
N ALA A 86 27.50 10.33 -6.81
CA ALA A 86 28.89 10.79 -6.66
C ALA A 86 29.81 10.57 -7.90
N ALA A 87 29.36 9.91 -8.96
CA ALA A 87 30.23 9.46 -10.06
C ALA A 87 30.28 10.36 -11.32
N MET A 88 29.69 11.55 -11.32
CA MET A 88 29.65 12.42 -12.52
C MET A 88 30.03 13.90 -12.26
N VAL A 89 31.10 14.17 -11.51
CA VAL A 89 31.75 15.52 -11.52
C VAL A 89 33.27 15.41 -11.45
N ASN A 90 33.90 14.59 -12.29
CA ASN A 90 35.31 14.80 -12.61
C ASN A 90 35.72 14.23 -13.98
N LYS A 91 35.40 14.96 -15.05
CA LYS A 91 36.26 14.98 -16.23
C LYS A 91 36.63 16.43 -16.48
N GLY A 92 37.77 16.83 -15.91
CA GLY A 92 38.43 18.10 -16.22
C GLY A 92 38.68 18.25 -17.74
N PRO A 93 38.90 19.47 -18.21
CA PRO A 93 38.98 19.75 -19.64
C PRO A 93 40.23 19.09 -20.21
N ILE A 94 40.03 18.37 -21.31
CA ILE A 94 41.06 17.95 -22.26
C ILE A 94 41.81 19.20 -22.72
N ALA A 95 43.10 19.28 -22.39
CA ALA A 95 44.03 20.24 -22.96
C ALA A 95 44.86 19.54 -24.06
N GLU A 96 44.83 20.16 -25.24
CA GLU A 96 45.65 20.06 -26.46
C GLU A 96 46.47 18.78 -26.76
#